data_AF-A0A067G0Q7-F1
#
_entry.id   AF-A0A067G0Q7-F1
#
_cell.length_a   1.000
_cell.length_b   1.000
_cell.length_c   1.000
_cell.angle_alpha   90.00
_cell.angle_beta   90.00
_cell.angle_gamma   90.00
#
_symmetry.space_group_name_H-M   'P 1'
#
loop_
_entity.id
_entity.type
_entity.pdbx_description
1 polymer ?
#
loop_
_entity_poly.entity_id
_entity_poly.type
_entity_poly.pdbx_seq_one_letter_code
_entity_poly.pdbx_strand_id
1 'polypeptide(L)' 'EIIDDEDEKLKELKNDHAEVYEVVTNALLELNEYNPSSRYPVPEVWNKKERRRATLKEIIQYLFSKSKRPKRKRS' A
#
# COMPACT_ATOMS: atom_id res chain seq x y z
N GLU A 1 4.07 4.55 -12.57
CA GLU A 1 4.00 3.93 -13.91
C GLU A 1 2.71 4.38 -14.57
N ILE A 2 2.69 4.59 -15.88
CA ILE A 2 1.50 5.06 -16.63
C ILE A 2 0.95 3.83 -17.36
N ILE A 3 -0.37 3.67 -17.43
CA ILE A 3 -0.99 2.61 -18.24
C ILE A 3 -0.59 2.86 -19.71
N ASP A 4 0.03 1.85 -20.32
CA ASP A 4 0.38 1.89 -21.73
C ASP A 4 -0.77 1.29 -22.54
N ASP A 5 -1.52 2.15 -23.23
CA ASP A 5 -2.61 1.72 -24.12
C ASP A 5 -2.09 0.87 -25.29
N GLU A 6 -0.77 0.88 -25.55
CA GLU A 6 -0.14 0.08 -26.58
C GLU A 6 0.25 -1.34 -26.11
N ASP A 7 0.13 -1.65 -24.82
CA ASP A 7 0.44 -2.98 -24.25
C ASP A 7 -0.40 -4.07 -24.92
N GLU A 8 0.28 -5.09 -25.48
CA GLU A 8 -0.36 -6.16 -26.25
C GLU A 8 -1.40 -6.93 -25.44
N LYS A 9 -1.17 -7.16 -24.15
CA LYS A 9 -2.11 -7.90 -23.29
C LYS A 9 -3.34 -7.05 -22.97
N LEU A 10 -3.16 -5.75 -22.77
CA LEU A 10 -4.28 -4.83 -22.57
C LEU A 10 -5.12 -4.70 -23.85
N LYS A 11 -4.50 -4.69 -25.03
CA LYS A 11 -5.22 -4.70 -26.32
C LYS A 11 -6.01 -5.98 -26.54
N GLU A 12 -5.41 -7.15 -26.27
CA GLU A 12 -6.11 -8.43 -26.34
C GLU A 12 -7.33 -8.44 -25.39
N LEU A 13 -7.13 -8.05 -24.13
CA LEU A 13 -8.21 -7.91 -23.14
C LEU A 13 -9.31 -6.96 -23.63
N LYS A 14 -8.96 -5.83 -24.24
CA LYS A 14 -9.93 -4.85 -24.73
C LYS A 14 -10.77 -5.39 -25.90
N ASN A 15 -10.18 -6.21 -26.76
CA ASN A 15 -10.85 -6.78 -27.92
C ASN A 15 -11.75 -7.97 -27.56
N ASP A 16 -11.29 -8.84 -26.66
CA ASP A 16 -11.98 -10.09 -26.35
C ASP A 16 -12.90 -9.98 -25.11
N HIS A 17 -12.56 -9.10 -24.17
CA HIS A 17 -13.18 -9.01 -22.83
C HIS A 17 -13.19 -7.57 -22.30
N ALA A 18 -13.94 -6.68 -22.96
CA ALA A 18 -13.97 -5.25 -22.65
C ALA A 18 -14.33 -4.93 -21.18
N GLU A 19 -15.19 -5.72 -20.55
CA GLU A 19 -15.53 -5.60 -19.13
C GLU A 19 -14.35 -5.95 -18.20
N VAL A 20 -13.51 -6.90 -18.59
CA VAL A 20 -12.31 -7.29 -17.84
C VAL A 20 -11.23 -6.22 -17.99
N TYR A 21 -11.10 -5.63 -19.19
CA TYR A 21 -10.19 -4.52 -19.43
C TYR A 21 -10.42 -3.35 -18.45
N GLU A 22 -11.67 -2.93 -18.27
CA GLU A 22 -12.01 -1.82 -17.37
C GLU A 22 -11.63 -2.15 -15.91
N VAL A 23 -11.93 -3.36 -15.45
CA VAL A 23 -11.59 -3.80 -14.08
C VAL A 23 -10.07 -3.86 -13.88
N VAL A 24 -9.33 -4.40 -14.84
CA VAL A 24 -7.87 -4.52 -14.77
C VAL A 24 -7.19 -3.14 -14.78
N THR A 25 -7.61 -2.25 -15.68
CA THR A 25 -7.06 -0.89 -15.76
C THR A 25 -7.35 -0.08 -14.51
N ASN A 26 -8.56 -0.18 -13.95
CA ASN A 26 -8.89 0.45 -12.67
C ASN A 26 -8.02 -0.10 -11.52
N ALA A 27 -7.86 -1.41 -11.40
CA ALA A 27 -7.01 -2.01 -10.36
C ALA A 27 -5.53 -1.57 -10.51
N LEU A 28 -5.03 -1.45 -11.74
CA LEU A 28 -3.68 -0.94 -12.00
C LEU A 28 -3.52 0.53 -11.61
N LEU A 29 -4.54 1.37 -11.85
CA LEU A 29 -4.56 2.76 -11.40
C LEU A 29 -4.54 2.86 -9.87
N GLU A 30 -5.40 2.10 -9.19
CA GLU A 30 -5.47 2.07 -7.71
C GLU A 30 -4.12 1.67 -7.09
N LEU A 31 -3.46 0.64 -7.64
CA LEU A 31 -2.14 0.22 -7.18
C LEU A 31 -1.07 1.29 -7.40
N ASN A 32 -1.15 2.02 -8.51
CA ASN A 32 -0.22 3.09 -8.85
C ASN A 32 -0.44 4.35 -8.00
N GLU A 33 -1.69 4.67 -7.62
CA GLU A 33 -2.00 5.74 -6.68
C GLU A 33 -1.50 5.40 -5.27
N TYR A 34 -1.72 4.16 -4.83
CA TYR A 34 -1.37 3.74 -3.47
C TYR A 34 0.14 3.54 -3.27
N ASN A 35 0.81 2.84 -4.19
CA ASN A 35 2.24 2.57 -4.11
C ASN A 35 2.85 2.43 -5.52
N PRO A 36 3.17 3.55 -6.19
CA PRO A 36 3.63 3.54 -7.58
C PRO A 36 4.95 2.79 -7.79
N SER A 37 5.80 2.73 -6.76
CA SER A 37 7.14 2.13 -6.87
C SER A 37 7.14 0.61 -6.69
N SER A 38 6.25 0.07 -5.86
CA SER A 38 6.30 -1.37 -5.50
C SER A 38 5.03 -2.13 -5.84
N ARG A 39 3.88 -1.47 -6.01
CA ARG A 39 2.56 -2.12 -6.24
C ARG A 39 2.20 -3.23 -5.24
N TYR A 40 2.87 -3.27 -4.09
CA TYR A 40 2.60 -4.20 -3.01
C TYR A 40 1.86 -3.50 -1.87
N PRO A 41 1.00 -4.23 -1.12
CA PRO A 41 0.42 -3.73 0.12
C PRO A 41 1.53 -3.25 1.06
N VAL A 42 1.42 -1.99 1.50
CA VAL A 42 2.37 -1.40 2.43
C VAL A 42 1.85 -1.63 3.84
N PRO A 43 2.64 -2.25 4.74
CA PRO A 43 2.24 -2.38 6.13
C PRO A 43 2.03 -1.01 6.77
N GLU A 44 0.80 -0.71 7.20
CA GLU A 44 0.48 0.53 7.91
C GLU A 44 0.50 0.32 9.43
N VAL A 45 0.99 1.34 10.14
CA VAL A 45 0.95 1.33 11.62
C VAL A 45 -0.42 1.83 12.07
N TRP A 46 -1.17 1.00 12.79
CA TRP A 46 -2.52 1.33 13.26
C TRP A 46 -2.52 1.80 14.72
N ASN A 47 -3.19 2.93 14.99
CA ASN A 47 -3.53 3.32 16.36
C ASN A 47 -4.79 2.54 16.78
N LYS A 48 -4.58 1.46 17.54
CA LYS A 48 -5.66 0.58 18.02
C LYS A 48 -6.68 1.31 18.91
N LYS A 49 -6.26 2.34 19.63
CA LYS A 49 -7.13 3.11 20.53
C LYS A 49 -8.08 4.01 19.73
N GLU A 50 -7.52 4.75 18.78
CA GLU A 50 -8.26 5.72 17.96
C GLU A 50 -8.90 5.09 16.72
N ARG A 51 -8.69 3.78 16.49
CA ARG A 51 -9.22 2.99 15.37
C ARG A 51 -8.94 3.62 13.99
N ARG A 52 -7.76 4.21 13.83
CA ARG A 52 -7.28 4.80 12.57
C ARG A 52 -5.79 4.56 12.38
N ARG A 53 -5.27 4.87 11.18
CA ARG A 53 -3.82 4.93 10.93
C ARG A 53 -3.15 5.82 11.97
N ALA A 54 -2.02 5.38 12.50
CA ALA A 54 -1.20 6.15 13.41
C ALA A 54 -0.56 7.31 12.67
N THR A 55 -0.56 8.48 13.28
CA THR A 55 0.16 9.65 12.79
C THR A 55 1.66 9.49 13.05
N LEU A 56 2.48 10.21 12.27
CA LEU A 56 3.92 10.24 12.48
C LEU A 56 4.30 10.64 13.92
N LYS A 57 3.57 11.59 14.51
CA LYS A 57 3.77 12.02 15.90
C LYS A 57 3.56 10.87 16.89
N GLU A 58 2.48 10.10 16.73
CA GLU A 58 2.17 8.95 17.59
C GLU A 58 3.25 7.85 17.46
N ILE A 59 3.73 7.60 16.24
CA ILE A 59 4.81 6.64 15.98
C ILE A 59 6.11 7.07 16.66
N ILE A 60 6.52 8.34 16.48
CA ILE A 60 7.72 8.90 17.10
C ILE A 60 7.64 8.81 18.63
N GLN A 61 6.51 9.23 19.22
CA GLN A 61 6.30 9.14 20.67
C GLN A 61 6.38 7.69 21.18
N TYR A 62 5.81 6.74 20.43
CA TYR A 62 5.89 5.32 20.78
C TYR A 62 7.35 4.81 20.76
N LEU A 63 8.14 5.15 19.74
CA LEU A 63 9.54 4.77 19.64
C LEU A 63 10.37 5.29 20.83
N PHE A 64 10.20 6.57 21.18
CA PHE A 64 10.86 7.15 22.36
C PHE A 64 10.47 6.44 23.66
N SER A 65 9.18 6.10 23.82
CA SER A 65 8.70 5.40 25.01
C SER A 65 9.28 3.97 25.13
N LYS A 66 9.50 3.28 24.01
CA LYS A 66 10.10 1.94 23.97
C LYS A 66 11.59 1.98 24.25
N SER A 67 12.30 2.99 23.76
CA SER A 67 13.76 3.12 23.99
C SER A 67 14.12 3.37 25.45
N LYS A 68 13.23 4.02 26.22
CA LYS A 68 13.44 4.28 27.65
C LYS A 68 13.16 3.07 28.56
N ARG A 69 12.60 1.99 28.02
CA ARG A 69 12.39 0.75 28.80
C ARG A 69 13.71 -0.03 28.81
N PRO A 70 14.30 -0.35 29.97
CA PRO A 70 15.49 -1.20 30.00
C PRO A 70 15.14 -2.51 29.30
N LYS A 71 15.90 -2.85 28.25
CA LYS A 71 15.73 -4.14 27.57
C LYS A 71 15.95 -5.22 28.64
N ARG A 72 14.90 -5.98 28.97
CA ARG A 72 15.01 -7.06 29.96
C ARG A 72 16.17 -7.95 29.55
N LYS A 73 17.15 -8.15 30.43
CA LYS A 73 18.15 -9.20 30.26
C LYS A 73 17.38 -10.51 30.17
N ARG A 74 17.52 -11.22 29.05
CA ARG A 74 17.10 -12.62 28.98
C ARG A 74 18.04 -13.38 29.91
N SER A 75 17.51 -13.92 31.00
CA SER A 75 18.17 -14.96 31.78
C SER A 75 18.17 -16.26 30.99
#